data_AF-A0A6I1MYE9-F1
#
_entry.id   AF-A0A6I1MYE9-F1
#
_cell.length_a   1.000
_cell.length_b   1.000
_cell.length_c   1.000
_cell.angle_alpha   90.00
_cell.angle_beta   90.00
_cell.angle_gamma   90.00
#
_symmetry.space_group_name_H-M   'P 1'
#
loop_
_entity.id
_entity.type
_entity.pdbx_description
1 polymer ?
#
loop_
_entity_poly.entity_id
_entity_poly.type
_entity_poly.pdbx_seq_one_letter_code
_entity_poly.pdbx_strand_id
1 'polypeptide(L)'
;MAYVKKTPSGTYQLCIRNRLLPKTLWATFGSKAEAESYGQQLEALLKQGIIPSTLLERPMPKQEIWTVTRCIVEYQRHSALALSEVKLLDTIQPQLATVATGYLNYDWAESWICSMKRDANLSP
;
A
#
# COMPACT_ATOMS: atom_id res chain seq x y z
N MET A 1 24.49 16.44 -2.52
CA MET A 1 24.47 16.95 -3.89
C MET A 1 23.04 16.94 -4.39
N ALA A 2 22.49 18.13 -4.58
CA ALA A 2 21.16 18.35 -5.14
C ALA A 2 21.27 18.73 -6.63
N TYR A 3 20.41 18.18 -7.49
CA TYR A 3 20.30 18.65 -8.88
C TYR A 3 18.85 18.56 -9.35
N VAL A 4 18.47 19.47 -10.26
CA VAL A 4 17.14 19.53 -10.86
C VAL A 4 17.20 18.97 -12.28
N LYS A 5 16.27 18.07 -12.60
CA LYS A 5 16.09 17.47 -13.92
C LYS A 5 14.71 17.82 -14.46
N LYS A 6 14.60 18.12 -15.76
CA LYS A 6 13.30 18.24 -16.44
C LYS A 6 12.77 16.86 -16.85
N THR A 7 11.51 16.57 -16.56
CA THR A 7 10.84 15.34 -16.98
C THR A 7 10.25 15.48 -18.39
N PRO A 8 9.99 14.37 -19.11
CA PRO A 8 9.32 14.40 -20.41
C PRO A 8 7.92 15.03 -20.36
N SER A 9 7.25 14.96 -19.20
CA SER A 9 5.93 15.53 -18.95
C SER A 9 5.94 17.05 -18.72
N GLY A 10 7.11 17.70 -18.80
CA GLY A 10 7.25 19.15 -18.61
C GLY A 10 7.42 19.61 -17.17
N THR A 11 7.40 18.71 -16.18
CA THR A 11 7.62 19.01 -14.77
C THR A 11 9.11 19.02 -14.41
N TYR A 12 9.46 19.64 -13.28
CA TYR A 12 10.84 19.70 -12.78
C TYR A 12 11.00 18.79 -11.57
N GLN A 13 11.93 17.85 -11.64
CA GLN A 13 12.20 16.88 -10.59
C GLN A 13 13.52 17.22 -9.89
N LEU A 14 13.46 17.46 -8.59
CA LEU A 14 14.59 17.68 -7.70
C LEU A 14 15.05 16.34 -7.11
N CYS A 15 16.33 16.04 -7.27
CA CYS A 15 16.99 14.88 -6.71
C CYS A 15 17.99 15.33 -5.65
N ILE A 16 17.85 14.85 -4.41
CA ILE A 16 18.77 15.19 -3.31
C ILE A 16 19.40 13.92 -2.75
N ARG A 17 20.73 13.86 -2.88
CA ARG A 17 21.56 12.80 -2.31
C ARG A 17 22.40 13.36 -1.17
N ASN A 18 22.17 12.88 0.04
CA ASN A 18 22.94 13.24 1.24
C ASN A 18 23.09 12.02 2.15
N ARG A 19 24.23 11.90 2.85
CA ARG A 19 24.53 10.82 3.81
C ARG A 19 23.56 10.79 5.00
N LEU A 20 22.95 11.92 5.33
CA LEU A 20 21.97 12.03 6.42
C LEU A 20 20.59 11.48 6.04
N LEU A 21 20.29 11.36 4.74
CA LEU A 21 19.02 10.82 4.28
C LEU A 21 19.13 9.31 4.13
N PRO A 22 18.16 8.51 4.64
CA PRO A 22 18.20 7.05 4.49
C PRO A 22 18.03 6.60 3.04
N LYS A 23 17.37 7.40 2.20
CA LYS A 23 17.19 7.17 0.76
C LYS A 23 17.32 8.50 0.01
N THR A 24 17.61 8.41 -1.30
CA THR A 24 17.59 9.59 -2.18
C THR A 24 16.20 10.21 -2.20
N LEU A 25 16.11 11.51 -1.92
CA LEU A 25 14.86 12.24 -1.99
C LEU A 25 14.57 12.60 -3.46
N TRP A 26 13.33 12.36 -3.87
CA TRP A 26 12.79 12.82 -5.14
C TRP A 26 11.57 13.69 -4.88
N ALA A 27 11.59 14.93 -5.37
CA ALA A 27 10.46 15.85 -5.30
C ALA A 27 10.16 16.41 -6.69
N THR A 28 8.89 16.63 -7.01
CA THR A 28 8.45 17.12 -8.33
C THR A 28 7.74 18.46 -8.16
N PHE A 29 8.09 19.42 -9.01
CA PHE A 29 7.62 20.80 -8.98
C PHE A 29 7.11 21.24 -10.35
N GLY A 30 6.27 22.27 -10.35
CA GLY A 30 5.76 22.89 -11.59
C GLY A 30 6.77 23.82 -12.25
N SER A 31 7.70 24.41 -11.47
CA SER A 31 8.67 25.38 -11.95
C SER A 31 10.12 25.01 -11.59
N LYS A 32 11.05 25.39 -12.46
CA LYS A 32 12.50 25.21 -12.22
C LYS A 32 12.96 26.05 -11.02
N ALA A 33 12.51 27.31 -10.95
CA ALA A 33 12.92 28.24 -9.90
C ALA A 33 12.47 27.75 -8.51
N GLU A 34 11.28 27.14 -8.45
CA GLU A 34 10.73 26.54 -7.23
C GLU A 34 11.53 25.30 -6.79
N ALA A 35 11.90 24.44 -7.74
CA ALA A 35 12.74 23.27 -7.45
C ALA A 35 14.14 23.66 -6.94
N GLU A 36 14.75 24.71 -7.51
CA GLU A 36 16.07 25.18 -7.10
C GLU A 36 16.04 25.85 -5.72
N SER A 37 15.04 26.71 -5.45
CA SER A 37 14.92 27.37 -4.15
C SER A 37 14.67 26.37 -3.02
N TYR A 38 13.78 25.40 -3.25
CA TYR A 38 13.53 24.31 -2.30
C TYR A 38 14.79 23.45 -2.08
N GLY A 39 15.54 23.15 -3.15
CA GLY A 39 16.80 22.42 -3.07
C GLY A 39 17.85 23.13 -2.21
N GLN A 40 18.01 24.44 -2.38
CA GLN A 40 18.96 25.25 -1.60
C GLN A 40 18.58 25.30 -0.12
N GLN A 41 17.29 25.52 0.19
CA GLN A 41 16.79 25.52 1.55
C GLN A 41 17.04 24.17 2.23
N LEU A 42 16.72 23.07 1.54
CA LEU A 42 16.92 21.74 2.10
C LEU A 42 18.40 21.41 2.26
N GLU A 43 19.25 21.81 1.32
CA GLU A 43 20.70 21.59 1.42
C GLU A 43 21.32 22.39 2.58
N ALA A 44 20.83 23.60 2.86
CA ALA A 44 21.24 24.38 4.03
C ALA A 44 20.87 23.68 5.35
N LEU A 45 19.65 23.16 5.47
CA LEU A 45 19.21 22.40 6.65
C LEU A 45 20.03 21.11 6.84
N LEU A 46 20.26 20.38 5.75
CA LEU A 46 21.06 19.16 5.78
C LEU A 46 22.54 19.43 6.12
N LYS A 47 23.10 20.58 5.71
CA LYS A 47 24.46 20.99 6.13
C LYS A 47 24.54 21.24 7.64
N GLN A 48 23.46 21.68 8.26
CA GLN A 48 23.35 21.87 9.71
C GLN A 48 23.09 20.55 10.46
N GLY A 49 22.94 19.43 9.76
CA GLY A 49 22.61 18.14 10.37
C GLY A 49 21.12 17.97 10.69
N ILE A 50 20.28 18.92 10.29
CA ILE A 50 18.84 18.90 10.59
C ILE A 50 18.11 18.20 9.45
N ILE A 51 17.41 17.11 9.78
CA ILE A 51 16.54 16.39 8.85
C ILE A 51 15.09 16.78 9.18
N PRO A 52 14.38 17.47 8.26
CA PRO A 52 12.96 17.78 8.47
C PRO A 52 12.15 16.50 8.69
N SER A 53 11.27 16.51 9.69
CA SER A 53 10.39 15.38 10.03
C SER A 53 9.46 14.99 8.88
N THR A 54 9.12 15.93 8.01
CA THR A 54 8.35 15.71 6.77
C THR A 54 9.06 14.79 5.77
N LEU A 55 10.40 14.72 5.80
CA LEU A 55 11.18 13.79 4.97
C LEU A 55 11.39 12.43 5.65
N LEU A 56 11.14 12.37 6.96
CA LEU A 56 11.15 11.16 7.76
C LEU A 56 9.77 10.50 7.79
N GLU A 57 8.87 10.83 6.86
CA GLU A 57 7.68 10.04 6.60
C GLU A 57 8.12 8.61 6.31
N ARG A 58 8.14 7.83 7.39
CA ARG A 58 8.34 6.40 7.40
C ARG A 58 7.32 5.92 6.39
N PRO A 59 7.70 5.28 5.27
CA PRO A 59 6.71 4.66 4.41
C PRO A 59 5.88 3.82 5.35
N MET A 60 4.58 4.16 5.52
CA MET A 60 3.68 3.30 6.28
C MET A 60 3.96 1.91 5.74
N PRO A 61 4.32 0.94 6.61
CA PRO A 61 4.62 -0.39 6.14
C PRO A 61 3.46 -0.75 5.24
N LYS A 62 3.76 -0.94 3.95
CA LYS A 62 2.75 -1.20 2.93
C LYS A 62 2.04 -2.44 3.47
N GLN A 63 0.88 -2.26 4.09
CA GLN A 63 0.20 -3.34 4.79
C GLN A 63 0.09 -4.42 3.73
N GLU A 64 0.69 -5.58 4.00
CA GLU A 64 0.73 -6.63 3.00
C GLU A 64 -0.74 -7.03 2.82
N ILE A 65 -1.37 -6.57 1.75
CA ILE A 65 -2.77 -6.83 1.49
C ILE A 65 -2.85 -8.31 1.15
N TRP A 66 -3.25 -9.12 2.12
CA TRP A 66 -3.45 -10.53 1.93
C TRP A 66 -4.76 -10.76 1.17
N THR A 67 -4.80 -11.81 0.36
CA THR A 67 -6.06 -12.28 -0.21
C THR A 67 -6.78 -13.16 0.80
N VAL A 68 -8.10 -13.21 0.72
CA VAL A 68 -8.92 -14.09 1.58
C VAL A 68 -8.48 -15.55 1.42
N THR A 69 -8.12 -15.98 0.21
CA THR A 69 -7.54 -17.31 -0.05
C THR A 69 -6.29 -17.59 0.79
N ARG A 70 -5.35 -16.62 0.87
CA ARG A 70 -4.13 -16.78 1.67
C ARG A 70 -4.48 -16.87 3.15
N CYS A 71 -5.43 -16.08 3.63
CA CYS A 71 -5.93 -16.18 5.00
C CYS A 71 -6.53 -17.56 5.31
N ILE A 72 -7.33 -18.13 4.40
CA ILE A 72 -7.93 -19.46 4.57
C ILE A 72 -6.84 -20.54 4.65
N VAL A 73 -5.85 -20.52 3.75
CA VAL A 73 -4.74 -21.50 3.77
C VAL A 73 -3.94 -21.40 5.06
N GLU A 74 -3.58 -20.18 5.48
CA GLU A 74 -2.83 -20.00 6.72
C GLU A 74 -3.66 -20.39 7.96
N TYR A 75 -4.97 -20.13 7.94
CA TYR A 75 -5.87 -20.53 9.03
C TYR A 75 -5.96 -22.05 9.17
N GLN A 76 -6.14 -22.78 8.05
CA GLN A 76 -6.13 -24.24 8.03
C GLN A 76 -4.78 -24.82 8.46
N ARG A 77 -3.67 -24.14 8.15
CA ARG A 77 -2.32 -24.59 8.51
C ARG A 77 -2.03 -24.47 10.01
N HIS A 78 -2.55 -23.42 10.66
CA HIS A 78 -2.25 -23.12 12.07
C HIS A 78 -3.32 -23.61 13.04
N SER A 79 -4.51 -23.98 12.57
CA SER A 79 -5.63 -24.39 13.41
C SER A 79 -6.04 -25.83 13.12
N ALA A 80 -6.27 -26.63 14.17
CA ALA A 80 -6.88 -27.95 14.04
C ALA A 80 -8.39 -27.79 13.82
N LEU A 81 -8.83 -27.89 12.55
CA LEU A 81 -10.22 -27.76 12.16
C LEU A 81 -10.89 -29.13 11.99
N ALA A 82 -12.20 -29.18 12.21
CA ALA A 82 -12.98 -30.37 11.89
C ALA A 82 -13.02 -30.58 10.36
N LEU A 83 -13.13 -31.85 9.93
CA LEU A 83 -13.22 -32.19 8.49
C LEU A 83 -14.37 -31.49 7.77
N SER A 84 -15.47 -31.20 8.46
CA SER A 84 -16.60 -30.44 7.93
C SER A 84 -16.25 -28.98 7.63
N GLU A 85 -15.44 -28.35 8.48
CA GLU A 85 -15.01 -26.96 8.31
C GLU A 85 -13.99 -26.82 7.19
N VAL A 86 -13.06 -27.77 7.07
CA VAL A 86 -12.10 -27.82 5.96
C VAL A 86 -12.83 -27.90 4.63
N LYS A 87 -13.80 -28.83 4.49
CA LYS A 87 -14.60 -28.97 3.27
C LYS A 87 -15.39 -27.70 2.93
N LEU A 88 -15.94 -27.04 3.95
CA LEU A 88 -16.67 -25.78 3.77
C LEU A 88 -15.74 -24.68 3.27
N LEU A 89 -14.57 -24.53 3.90
CA LEU A 89 -13.57 -23.55 3.51
C LEU A 89 -13.05 -23.80 2.09
N ASP A 90 -12.79 -25.05 1.72
CA ASP A 90 -12.35 -25.43 0.37
C ASP A 90 -13.43 -25.13 -0.70
N THR A 91 -14.71 -25.21 -0.31
CA THR A 91 -15.84 -24.87 -1.21
C THR A 91 -15.97 -23.37 -1.42
N ILE A 92 -15.72 -22.56 -0.38
CA ILE A 92 -15.86 -21.10 -0.40
C ILE A 92 -14.61 -20.42 -0.98
N GLN A 93 -13.43 -20.99 -0.75
CA GLN A 93 -12.14 -20.45 -1.20
C GLN A 93 -12.09 -20.02 -2.68
N PRO A 94 -12.56 -20.81 -3.67
CA PRO A 94 -12.55 -20.40 -5.07
C PRO A 94 -13.50 -19.24 -5.36
N GLN A 95 -14.59 -19.08 -4.59
CA GLN A 95 -15.55 -17.98 -4.75
C GLN A 95 -14.98 -16.63 -4.28
N LEU A 96 -13.99 -16.67 -3.38
CA LEU A 96 -13.36 -15.50 -2.77
C LEU A 96 -11.93 -15.25 -3.27
N ALA A 97 -11.50 -15.91 -4.35
CA ALA A 97 -10.13 -15.89 -4.83
C ALA A 97 -9.58 -14.50 -5.19
N THR A 98 -10.46 -13.60 -5.64
CA THR A 98 -10.12 -12.24 -6.08
C THR A 98 -10.27 -11.20 -4.97
N VAL A 99 -10.75 -11.60 -3.78
CA VAL A 99 -11.04 -10.65 -2.69
C VAL A 99 -9.79 -10.42 -1.85
N ALA A 100 -9.37 -9.16 -1.78
CA ALA A 100 -8.32 -8.70 -0.89
C ALA A 100 -8.91 -8.29 0.47
N THR A 101 -8.17 -8.55 1.56
CA THR A 101 -8.63 -8.27 2.93
C THR A 101 -8.93 -6.78 3.18
N GLY A 102 -8.27 -5.87 2.45
CA GLY A 102 -8.55 -4.43 2.53
C GLY A 102 -9.93 -4.02 2.02
N TYR A 103 -10.63 -4.88 1.28
CA TYR A 103 -12.00 -4.63 0.79
C TYR A 103 -13.08 -5.28 1.67
N LEU A 104 -12.68 -6.00 2.73
CA LEU A 104 -13.62 -6.64 3.65
C LEU A 104 -14.18 -5.58 4.59
N ASN A 105 -15.44 -5.22 4.39
CA ASN A 105 -16.22 -4.41 5.29
C ASN A 105 -17.62 -5.02 5.47
N TYR A 106 -18.45 -4.40 6.31
CA TYR A 106 -19.81 -4.88 6.57
C TYR A 106 -20.65 -4.93 5.29
N ASP A 107 -20.61 -3.87 4.49
CA ASP A 107 -21.40 -3.76 3.25
C ASP A 107 -21.03 -4.85 2.24
N TRP A 108 -19.73 -5.18 2.15
CA TRP A 108 -19.22 -6.28 1.34
C TRP A 108 -19.79 -7.62 1.82
N ALA A 109 -19.76 -7.87 3.13
CA ALA A 109 -20.25 -9.12 3.71
C ALA A 109 -21.76 -9.29 3.48
N GLU A 110 -22.55 -8.24 3.70
CA GLU A 110 -23.99 -8.25 3.45
C GLU A 110 -24.30 -8.50 1.97
N SER A 111 -23.60 -7.81 1.07
CA SER A 111 -23.75 -7.99 -0.38
C SER A 111 -23.44 -9.41 -0.82
N TRP A 112 -22.35 -10.00 -0.29
CA TRP A 112 -21.96 -11.38 -0.60
C TRP A 112 -22.95 -12.41 -0.07
N ILE A 113 -23.49 -12.21 1.13
CA ILE A 113 -24.54 -13.10 1.67
C ILE A 113 -25.83 -12.97 0.85
N CYS A 114 -26.19 -11.75 0.41
CA CYS A 114 -27.37 -11.54 -0.42
C CYS A 114 -27.24 -12.22 -1.79
N SER A 115 -26.07 -12.15 -2.43
CA SER A 115 -25.85 -12.86 -3.71
C SER A 115 -25.88 -14.38 -3.52
N MET A 116 -25.29 -14.91 -2.45
CA MET A 116 -25.40 -16.35 -2.15
C MET A 116 -26.85 -16.82 -1.99
N LYS A 117 -27.71 -16.01 -1.37
CA LYS A 117 -29.13 -16.35 -1.22
C LYS A 117 -29.92 -16.23 -2.53
N ARG A 118 -29.63 -15.23 -3.35
CA ARG A 118 -30.39 -14.93 -4.59
C ARG A 118 -29.94 -15.77 -5.78
N ASP A 119 -28.63 -15.88 -5.97
CA ASP A 119 -28.05 -16.43 -7.20
C ASP A 119 -27.74 -17.93 -7.03
N ALA A 120 -27.19 -18.31 -5.87
CA ALA A 120 -26.87 -19.70 -5.57
C ALA A 120 -28.03 -20.45 -4.88
N ASN A 121 -29.13 -19.75 -4.57
CA ASN A 121 -30.35 -20.29 -3.96
C ASN A 121 -30.07 -21.15 -2.72
N LEU A 122 -29.10 -20.74 -1.91
CA LEU A 122 -28.64 -21.46 -0.72
C LEU A 122 -29.54 -21.20 0.52
N SER A 123 -30.66 -20.51 0.32
CA SER A 123 -31.74 -20.40 1.30
C SER A 123 -32.83 -21.41 0.94
N PRO A 124 -33.35 -22.21 1.90
CA PRO A 124 -34.65 -22.84 1.71
C PRO A 124 -35.76 -21.79 1.65
#